data_AF-A0AA40R7Z1-F1
#
_entry.id   AF-A0AA40R7Z1-F1
#
_cell.length_a   1.000
_cell.length_b   1.000
_cell.length_c   1.000
_cell.angle_alpha   90.00
_cell.angle_beta   90.00
_cell.angle_gamma   90.00
#
_symmetry.space_group_name_H-M   'P 1'
#
loop_
_entity.id
_entity.type
_entity.pdbx_description
1 polymer ?
#
loop_
_entity_poly.entity_id
_entity_poly.type
_entity_poly.pdbx_seq_one_letter_code
_entity_poly.pdbx_strand_id
1 'polypeptide(L)'
;MEQIVKLMRDYEIDWRMIEARLLNVGSAWTQRRRHAEPRYWDPDTGATWTGRGRRPHWLKGRNPEDFRIRSPGEAAGESTPTDA
;
A
#
# COMPACT_ATOMS: atom_id res chain seq x y z
N MET A 1 34.22 2.47 0.43
CA MET A 1 33.45 3.01 -0.72
C MET A 1 32.71 1.93 -1.49
N GLU A 2 33.30 0.76 -1.76
CA GLU A 2 32.66 -0.28 -2.58
C GLU A 2 31.41 -0.92 -1.97
N GLN A 3 31.37 -1.11 -0.65
CA GLN A 3 30.20 -1.72 0.03
C GLN A 3 28.93 -0.88 -0.15
N ILE A 4 29.06 0.45 -0.16
CA ILE A 4 27.94 1.38 -0.34
C ILE A 4 27.45 1.34 -1.80
N VAL A 5 28.38 1.33 -2.76
CA VAL A 5 28.04 1.25 -4.20
C VAL A 5 27.34 -0.07 -4.55
N LYS A 6 27.77 -1.18 -3.93
CA LYS A 6 27.12 -2.48 -4.08
C LYS A 6 25.68 -2.46 -3.55
N LEU A 7 25.47 -1.95 -2.35
CA LEU A 7 24.13 -1.82 -1.75
C LEU A 7 23.20 -0.93 -2.59
N MET A 8 23.70 0.18 -3.16
CA MET A 8 22.90 1.02 -4.04
C MET A 8 22.41 0.28 -5.28
N ARG A 9 23.25 -0.59 -5.86
CA ARG A 9 22.87 -1.43 -7.00
C ARG A 9 21.88 -2.51 -6.62
N ASP A 10 22.15 -3.24 -5.52
CA ASP A 10 21.34 -4.38 -5.08
C ASP A 10 19.92 -3.97 -4.65
N TYR A 11 19.77 -2.75 -4.12
CA TYR A 11 18.49 -2.19 -3.69
C TYR A 11 17.88 -1.20 -4.71
N GLU A 12 18.44 -1.11 -5.92
CA GLU A 12 18.02 -0.19 -6.99
C GLU A 12 17.86 1.27 -6.54
N ILE A 13 18.72 1.71 -5.62
CA ILE A 13 18.70 3.06 -5.07
C ILE A 13 19.58 3.96 -5.95
N ASP A 14 18.94 4.77 -6.80
CA ASP A 14 19.64 5.78 -7.60
C ASP A 14 20.30 6.83 -6.68
N TRP A 15 21.57 7.13 -6.94
CA TRP A 15 22.34 8.10 -6.16
C TRP A 15 21.70 9.49 -6.12
N ARG A 16 20.99 9.89 -7.19
CA ARG A 16 20.23 11.15 -7.29
C ARG A 16 19.10 11.22 -6.25
N MET A 17 18.57 10.07 -5.82
CA MET A 17 17.55 9.99 -4.78
C MET A 17 18.11 10.34 -3.40
N ILE A 18 19.34 9.91 -3.12
CA ILE A 18 20.02 10.17 -1.85
C ILE A 18 20.48 11.63 -1.80
N GLU A 19 21.04 12.14 -2.89
CA GLU A 19 21.45 13.54 -3.02
C GLU A 19 20.28 14.49 -2.78
N ALA A 20 19.12 14.24 -3.42
CA ALA A 20 17.94 15.08 -3.22
C ALA A 20 17.40 15.03 -1.78
N ARG A 21 17.55 13.89 -1.08
CA ARG A 21 17.12 13.74 0.32
C ARG A 21 18.08 14.40 1.30
N LEU A 22 19.38 14.43 1.00
CA LEU A 22 20.40 15.10 1.82
C LEU A 22 20.37 16.62 1.66
N LEU A 23 20.04 17.11 0.46
CA LEU A 23 19.97 18.54 0.17
C LEU A 23 18.63 19.20 0.57
N ASN A 24 17.66 18.41 1.08
CA ASN A 24 16.29 18.84 1.40
C ASN A 24 15.62 19.68 0.29
N VAL A 25 16.06 19.47 -0.96
CA VAL A 25 15.46 20.07 -2.14
C VAL A 25 14.25 19.20 -2.45
N GLY A 26 13.06 19.77 -2.28
CA GLY A 26 11.77 19.09 -2.45
C GLY A 26 11.74 18.29 -3.74
N SER A 27 12.08 17.01 -3.64
CA SER A 27 12.18 16.13 -4.79
C SER A 27 10.77 15.79 -5.22
N ALA A 28 10.29 16.46 -6.26
CA ALA A 28 9.09 16.07 -7.01
C ALA A 28 9.12 14.58 -7.45
N TRP A 29 10.30 13.96 -7.45
CA TRP A 29 10.53 12.54 -7.75
C TRP A 29 10.49 11.63 -6.51
N THR A 30 10.47 12.19 -5.30
CA THR A 30 10.27 11.46 -4.02
C THR A 30 8.81 11.42 -3.60
N GLN A 31 7.87 11.76 -4.50
CA GLN A 31 6.62 11.00 -4.52
C GLN A 31 6.96 9.57 -4.99
N ARG A 32 7.66 8.83 -4.11
CA ARG A 32 7.48 7.39 -3.99
C ARG A 32 5.99 7.20 -4.15
N ARG A 33 5.58 6.59 -5.26
CA ARG A 33 4.19 6.21 -5.51
C ARG A 33 3.69 5.68 -4.18
N ARG A 34 2.86 6.46 -3.47
CA ARG A 34 2.36 6.01 -2.17
C ARG A 34 1.65 4.73 -2.53
N HIS A 35 2.24 3.59 -2.14
CA HIS A 35 1.65 2.29 -2.40
C HIS A 35 0.26 2.42 -1.83
N ALA A 36 -0.74 2.39 -2.72
CA ALA A 36 -2.11 2.59 -2.29
C ALA A 36 -2.37 1.52 -1.22
N GLU A 37 -2.93 1.93 -0.09
CA GLU A 37 -3.18 1.01 1.00
C GLU A 37 -4.05 -0.14 0.48
N PRO A 38 -3.67 -1.40 0.77
CA PRO A 38 -4.48 -2.54 0.41
C PRO A 38 -5.83 -2.43 1.13
N ARG A 39 -6.92 -2.46 0.36
CA ARG A 39 -8.29 -2.33 0.86
C ARG A 39 -8.98 -3.68 0.97
N TYR A 40 -8.51 -4.66 0.20
CA TYR A 40 -9.06 -6.00 0.12
C TYR A 40 -7.95 -7.04 0.28
N TRP A 41 -8.24 -8.17 0.92
CA TRP A 41 -7.32 -9.27 1.19
C TRP A 41 -8.01 -10.62 0.95
N ASP A 42 -7.31 -11.51 0.25
CA ASP A 42 -7.75 -12.88 -0.01
C ASP A 42 -7.28 -13.83 1.11
N PRO A 43 -8.18 -14.47 1.87
CA PRO A 43 -7.81 -15.41 2.93
C PRO A 43 -7.13 -16.68 2.42
N ASP A 44 -7.42 -17.08 1.17
CA ASP A 44 -6.95 -18.34 0.64
C ASP A 44 -5.49 -18.22 0.14
N THR A 45 -5.13 -17.07 -0.44
CA THR A 45 -3.81 -16.86 -1.08
C THR A 45 -2.96 -15.78 -0.43
N GLY A 46 -3.53 -14.97 0.45
CA GLY A 46 -2.87 -13.81 1.05
C GLY A 46 -2.70 -12.62 0.08
N ALA A 47 -3.25 -12.70 -1.14
CA ALA A 47 -3.16 -11.63 -2.11
C ALA A 47 -3.93 -10.39 -1.64
N THR A 48 -3.41 -9.19 -1.93
CA THR A 48 -4.07 -7.92 -1.60
C THR A 48 -4.45 -7.13 -2.83
N TRP A 49 -5.50 -6.33 -2.71
CA TRP A 49 -5.94 -5.42 -3.75
C TRP A 49 -6.35 -4.07 -3.16
N THR A 50 -5.92 -2.99 -3.80
CA THR A 50 -6.13 -1.62 -3.35
C THR A 50 -7.48 -1.04 -3.78
N GLY A 51 -8.28 -1.83 -4.52
CA GLY A 51 -9.51 -1.35 -5.17
C GLY A 51 -9.25 -0.50 -6.43
N ARG A 52 -7.98 -0.32 -6.82
CA ARG A 52 -7.59 0.41 -8.03
C ARG A 52 -7.01 -0.56 -9.08
N GLY A 53 -7.25 -0.25 -10.35
CA GLY A 53 -6.73 -1.03 -11.48
C GLY A 53 -7.52 -2.32 -11.76
N ARG A 54 -6.90 -3.24 -12.50
CA ARG A 54 -7.54 -4.49 -12.93
C ARG A 54 -7.90 -5.34 -11.71
N ARG A 55 -9.15 -5.79 -11.68
CA ARG A 55 -9.66 -6.69 -10.65
C ARG A 55 -8.91 -8.03 -10.70
N PRO A 56 -8.40 -8.54 -9.57
CA PRO A 56 -7.68 -9.81 -9.52
C PRO A 56 -8.60 -11.02 -9.71
N HIS A 57 -8.01 -12.15 -10.08
CA HIS A 57 -8.75 -13.38 -10.44
C HIS A 57 -9.58 -13.94 -9.28
N TRP A 58 -9.06 -13.88 -8.06
CA TRP A 58 -9.72 -14.39 -6.85
C TRP A 58 -11.03 -13.64 -6.52
N LEU A 59 -11.22 -12.42 -7.05
CA LEU A 59 -12.47 -11.67 -6.92
C LEU A 59 -13.48 -11.94 -8.05
N LYS A 60 -13.16 -12.76 -9.05
CA LYS A 60 -14.06 -13.00 -10.19
C LYS A 60 -15.35 -13.71 -9.74
N GLY A 61 -16.50 -13.06 -9.93
CA GLY A 61 -17.81 -13.62 -9.55
C GLY A 61 -18.12 -13.60 -8.05
N ARG A 62 -17.25 -13.01 -7.21
CA ARG A 62 -17.45 -12.82 -5.77
C ARG A 62 -17.76 -11.36 -5.44
N ASN A 63 -18.28 -11.07 -4.26
CA ASN A 63 -18.45 -9.68 -3.80
C ASN A 63 -17.15 -9.18 -3.15
N PRO A 64 -16.54 -8.06 -3.59
CA PRO A 64 -15.31 -7.53 -3.00
C PRO A 64 -15.45 -7.17 -1.53
N GLU A 65 -16.63 -6.72 -1.10
CA GLU A 65 -16.83 -6.24 0.27
C GLU A 65 -16.65 -7.34 1.32
N ASP A 66 -16.86 -8.61 0.94
CA ASP A 66 -16.60 -9.79 1.79
C ASP A 66 -15.11 -9.95 2.13
N PHE A 67 -14.23 -9.39 1.29
CA PHE A 67 -12.77 -9.47 1.40
C PHE A 67 -12.15 -8.17 1.88
N ARG A 68 -12.96 -7.22 2.37
CA ARG A 68 -12.49 -5.89 2.76
C ARG A 68 -11.73 -5.95 4.08
N ILE A 69 -10.53 -5.38 4.09
CA ILE A 69 -9.74 -5.20 5.29
C ILE A 69 -10.42 -4.09 6.11
N ARG A 70 -10.92 -4.42 7.31
CA ARG A 70 -11.44 -3.41 8.24
C ARG A 70 -10.26 -2.65 8.83
N SER A 71 -10.21 -1.33 8.61
CA SER A 71 -9.26 -0.49 9.33
C SER A 71 -9.64 -0.47 10.82
N PRO A 72 -8.67 -0.55 11.75
CA PRO A 72 -8.94 -0.56 13.19
C PRO A 72 -9.69 0.67 13.74
N GLY A 73 -9.95 1.70 12.92
CA GLY A 73 -10.72 2.89 13.30
C GLY A 73 -12.22 2.85 12.97
N GLU A 74 -12.72 1.80 12.31
CA GLU A 74 -14.12 1.74 11.82
C GLU A 74 -14.99 0.71 12.58
N ALA A 75 -14.43 0.05 13.61
CA ALA A 75 -15.16 -0.90 14.46
C ALA A 75 -15.79 -0.27 15.72
N ALA A 76 -15.72 1.06 15.87
CA ALA A 76 -16.26 1.79 17.02
C ALA A 76 -17.40 2.78 16.63
N GLY A 77 -18.13 2.48 15.55
CA GLY A 77 -19.29 3.26 15.10
C GLY A 77 -20.59 2.47 15.05
N GLU A 78 -20.61 1.22 15.55
CA GLU A 78 -21.84 0.45 15.71
C GLU A 78 -22.58 0.94 16.96
N SER A 79 -23.25 2.09 16.82
CA SER A 79 -24.40 2.41 17.66
C SER A 79 -25.46 1.36 17.37
N THR A 80 -25.56 0.41 18.31
CA THR A 80 -26.62 -0.57 18.41
C THR A 80 -28.02 0.06 18.31
N PRO A 81 -29.01 -0.68 17.80
CA PRO A 81 -30.37 -0.20 17.56
C PRO A 81 -31.06 0.15 18.89
N THR A 82 -31.73 1.31 18.94
CA THR A 82 -32.69 1.65 20.00
C THR A 82 -34.05 1.83 19.33
N ASP A 83 -34.87 0.81 19.55
CA ASP A 83 -36.33 0.78 19.47
C ASP A 83 -36.95 2.02 20.17
N ALA A 84 -37.82 2.76 19.47
CA ALA A 84 -38.85 3.66 19.99
C ALA A 84 -39.81 4.10 18.87
#